data_AF-A0A445ABI9-F1
#
_entry.id   AF-A0A445ABI9-F1
#
_cell.length_a   1.000
_cell.length_b   1.000
_cell.length_c   1.000
_cell.angle_alpha   90.00
_cell.angle_beta   90.00
_cell.angle_gamma   90.00
#
_symmetry.space_group_name_H-M   'P 1'
#
loop_
_entity.id
_entity.type
_entity.pdbx_description
1 polymer ?
#
loop_
_entity_poly.entity_id
_entity_poly.type
_entity_poly.pdbx_seq_one_letter_code
_entity_poly.pdbx_strand_id
1 'polypeptide(L)'
;MFLGILAVKQGNFGFYDADFGWKKPMWVSPIGLTSTYVFTNMIILVDTRFKDGIKAWVSMDEKKMKHLELFTELLSYATLDQSPLVMGSTRSNSRL
;
A
#
# COMPACT_ATOMS: atom_id res chain seq x y z
N MET A 1 -10.36 -22.69 14.77
CA MET A 1 -9.03 -22.05 14.65
C MET A 1 -9.24 -20.70 13.98
N PHE A 2 -9.27 -19.60 14.75
CA PHE A 2 -9.44 -18.27 14.16
C PHE A 2 -8.07 -17.85 13.60
N LEU A 3 -7.95 -17.88 12.27
CA LEU A 3 -6.81 -17.28 11.60
C LEU A 3 -6.97 -15.75 11.71
N GLY A 4 -6.25 -15.14 12.65
CA GLY A 4 -6.25 -13.70 12.83
C GLY A 4 -5.61 -12.96 11.65
N ILE A 5 -5.95 -11.69 11.47
CA ILE A 5 -5.28 -10.81 10.51
C ILE A 5 -3.95 -10.34 11.15
N LEU A 6 -2.84 -10.51 10.43
CA LEU A 6 -1.54 -9.97 10.85
C LEU A 6 -1.35 -8.59 10.24
N ALA A 7 -1.26 -7.56 11.09
CA ALA A 7 -0.92 -6.20 10.68
C ALA A 7 0.51 -5.85 11.11
N VAL A 8 1.33 -5.39 10.15
CA VAL A 8 2.71 -4.95 10.40
C VAL A 8 2.89 -3.53 9.87
N LYS A 9 3.51 -2.66 10.65
CA LYS A 9 3.94 -1.33 10.19
C LYS A 9 5.39 -1.42 9.70
N GLN A 10 5.61 -1.09 8.44
CA GLN A 10 6.95 -0.81 7.93
C GLN A 10 7.43 0.48 8.58
N GLY A 11 8.49 0.42 9.39
CA GLY A 11 9.13 1.61 9.93
C GLY A 11 9.69 2.52 8.82
N ASN A 12 10.01 3.77 9.16
CA ASN A 12 10.68 4.69 8.24
C ASN A 12 12.12 4.22 7.95
N PHE A 13 12.26 3.26 7.05
CA PHE A 13 13.52 2.65 6.62
C PHE A 13 14.26 3.49 5.57
N GLY A 14 13.77 4.69 5.24
CA GLY A 14 14.40 5.57 4.25
C GLY A 14 14.30 5.04 2.81
N PHE A 15 13.36 4.14 2.50
CA PHE A 15 13.24 3.57 1.14
C PHE A 15 13.05 4.65 0.07
N TYR A 16 12.30 5.72 0.37
CA TYR A 16 12.12 6.85 -0.54
C TYR A 16 13.33 7.80 -0.61
N ASP A 17 14.33 7.62 0.23
CA ASP A 17 15.57 8.40 0.24
C ASP A 17 16.74 7.68 -0.42
N ALA A 18 16.61 6.39 -0.74
CA ALA A 18 17.63 5.62 -1.45
C ALA A 18 17.84 6.18 -2.87
N ASP A 19 19.06 6.58 -3.19
CA ASP A 19 19.47 7.03 -4.52
C ASP A 19 20.70 6.24 -4.97
N PHE A 20 20.52 5.42 -6.00
CA PHE A 20 21.58 4.59 -6.58
C PHE A 20 22.25 5.26 -7.80
N GLY A 21 22.01 6.56 -8.01
CA GLY A 21 22.47 7.32 -9.18
C GLY A 21 21.39 7.51 -10.25
N TRP A 22 20.19 6.94 -10.07
CA TRP A 22 19.05 7.04 -10.98
C TRP A 22 17.87 7.84 -10.41
N LYS A 23 18.14 8.65 -9.38
CA LYS A 23 17.15 9.39 -8.57
C LYS A 23 16.40 8.48 -7.58
N LYS A 24 15.79 9.14 -6.61
CA LYS A 24 14.95 8.53 -5.57
C LYS A 24 13.74 7.79 -6.16
N PRO A 25 13.31 6.66 -5.56
CA PRO A 25 12.19 5.89 -6.09
C PRO A 25 10.88 6.67 -5.97
N MET A 26 10.04 6.50 -7.01
CA MET A 26 8.68 7.04 -7.02
C MET A 26 7.72 6.21 -6.17
N TRP A 27 8.02 4.91 -6.00
CA TRP A 27 7.15 3.94 -5.36
C TRP A 27 7.96 2.79 -4.78
N VAL A 28 7.51 2.25 -3.66
CA VAL A 28 8.14 1.14 -2.93
C VAL A 28 7.07 0.08 -2.69
N SER A 29 7.41 -1.17 -2.96
CA SER A 29 6.51 -2.31 -2.80
C SER A 29 7.14 -3.43 -1.98
N PRO A 30 6.38 -4.08 -1.09
CA PRO A 30 6.86 -5.25 -0.34
C PRO A 30 6.89 -6.55 -1.17
N ILE A 31 6.64 -6.47 -2.50
CA ILE A 31 6.71 -7.61 -3.42
C ILE A 31 8.16 -8.15 -3.45
N GLY A 32 8.38 -9.24 -2.73
CA GLY A 32 9.68 -9.85 -2.45
C GLY A 32 9.63 -10.80 -1.26
N LEU A 33 8.62 -10.64 -0.40
CA LEU A 33 8.25 -11.57 0.68
C LEU A 33 7.47 -12.79 0.16
N THR A 34 7.65 -13.22 -1.09
CA THR A 34 6.88 -14.31 -1.72
C THR A 34 7.32 -15.69 -1.21
N SER A 35 7.01 -16.02 0.04
CA SER A 35 6.80 -17.41 0.44
C SER A 35 5.31 -17.68 0.40
N THR A 36 4.89 -18.41 -0.62
CA THR A 36 3.53 -18.56 -1.16
C THR A 36 2.48 -19.12 -0.19
N TYR A 37 2.86 -19.46 1.04
CA TYR A 37 2.00 -20.14 2.00
C TYR A 37 1.69 -19.35 3.29
N VAL A 38 2.40 -18.24 3.56
CA VAL A 38 2.37 -17.60 4.90
C VAL A 38 1.60 -16.27 4.93
N PHE A 39 1.11 -15.76 3.80
CA PHE A 39 0.63 -14.38 3.68
C PHE A 39 -0.86 -14.20 3.41
N THR A 40 -1.68 -15.25 3.57
CA THR A 40 -3.13 -15.08 3.55
C THR A 40 -3.56 -14.37 4.84
N ASN A 41 -4.16 -13.18 4.74
CA ASN A 41 -4.58 -12.29 5.83
C ASN A 41 -3.46 -11.42 6.43
N MET A 42 -2.66 -10.78 5.57
CA MET A 42 -1.65 -9.79 6.00
C MET A 42 -2.00 -8.37 5.55
N ILE A 43 -1.70 -7.40 6.40
CA ILE A 43 -1.74 -5.96 6.09
C ILE A 43 -0.36 -5.36 6.40
N ILE A 44 0.28 -4.72 5.43
CA ILE A 44 1.52 -3.94 5.61
C ILE A 44 1.21 -2.46 5.45
N LEU A 45 1.48 -1.67 6.50
CA LEU A 45 1.36 -0.22 6.47
C LEU A 45 2.70 0.43 6.12
N VAL A 46 2.72 1.29 5.10
CA VAL A 46 3.92 1.96 4.59
C VAL A 46 3.63 3.45 4.45
N ASP A 47 4.53 4.31 4.91
CA ASP A 47 4.40 5.75 4.72
C ASP A 47 4.43 6.12 3.23
N THR A 48 3.69 7.15 2.82
CA THR A 48 3.80 7.68 1.45
C THR A 48 5.12 8.41 1.25
N ARG A 49 5.57 8.49 -0.01
CA ARG A 49 6.75 9.28 -0.40
C ARG A 49 6.72 10.71 0.15
N PHE A 50 5.54 11.34 0.09
CA PHE A 50 5.34 12.74 0.47
C PHE A 50 4.97 12.92 1.94
N LYS A 51 4.92 11.84 2.72
CA LYS A 51 4.52 11.82 4.14
C LYS A 51 3.16 12.49 4.39
N ASP A 52 2.30 12.46 3.39
CA ASP A 52 0.93 13.00 3.38
C ASP A 52 -0.11 11.94 3.72
N GLY A 53 0.31 10.70 3.96
CA GLY A 53 -0.57 9.62 4.38
C GLY A 53 0.16 8.29 4.54
N ILE A 54 -0.64 7.24 4.69
CA ILE A 54 -0.18 5.85 4.84
C ILE A 54 -0.81 5.04 3.70
N LYS A 55 0.00 4.21 3.04
CA LYS A 55 -0.46 3.17 2.12
C LYS A 55 -0.56 1.85 2.86
N ALA A 56 -1.68 1.16 2.69
CA ALA A 56 -1.89 -0.18 3.22
C ALA A 56 -1.83 -1.20 2.08
N TRP A 57 -0.87 -2.12 2.16
CA TRP A 57 -0.79 -3.30 1.31
C TRP A 57 -1.56 -4.42 1.95
N VAL A 58 -2.65 -4.86 1.33
CA VAL A 58 -3.54 -5.89 1.86
C VAL A 58 -3.41 -7.16 1.02
N SER A 59 -3.18 -8.30 1.67
CA SER A 59 -3.17 -9.61 1.05
C SER A 59 -4.09 -10.56 1.81
N MET A 60 -5.16 -11.01 1.15
CA MET A 60 -6.13 -11.94 1.70
C MET A 60 -6.51 -12.96 0.63
N ASP A 61 -7.30 -13.98 1.01
CA ASP A 61 -7.90 -14.85 0.01
C ASP A 61 -8.83 -14.07 -0.92
N GLU A 62 -9.00 -14.56 -2.15
CA GLU A 62 -9.74 -13.87 -3.20
C GLU A 62 -11.18 -13.52 -2.78
N LYS A 63 -11.85 -14.40 -2.01
CA LYS A 63 -13.23 -14.15 -1.56
C LYS A 63 -13.29 -12.97 -0.59
N LYS A 64 -12.36 -12.89 0.35
CA LYS A 64 -12.25 -11.75 1.27
C LYS A 64 -11.81 -10.48 0.56
N MET A 65 -10.88 -10.55 -0.40
CA MET A 65 -10.47 -9.39 -1.20
C MET A 65 -11.67 -8.80 -1.96
N LYS A 66 -12.48 -9.63 -2.63
CA LYS A 66 -13.71 -9.16 -3.30
C LYS A 66 -14.68 -8.46 -2.36
N HIS A 67 -14.81 -8.96 -1.13
CA HIS A 67 -15.67 -8.31 -0.14
C HIS A 67 -15.10 -6.98 0.32
N LEU A 68 -13.78 -6.92 0.55
CA LEU A 68 -13.07 -5.72 0.98
C LEU A 68 -13.08 -4.62 -0.09
N GLU A 69 -12.91 -4.99 -1.37
CA GLU A 69 -13.00 -4.07 -2.50
C GLU A 69 -14.39 -3.46 -2.69
N LEU A 70 -15.44 -4.13 -2.22
CA LEU A 70 -16.83 -3.66 -2.26
C LEU A 70 -17.30 -3.05 -0.94
N PHE A 71 -16.44 -2.99 0.08
CA PHE A 71 -16.82 -2.56 1.41
C PHE A 71 -16.89 -1.04 1.50
N THR A 72 -18.10 -0.49 1.33
CA THR A 72 -18.36 0.96 1.22
C THR A 72 -17.82 1.79 2.38
N GLU A 73 -17.85 1.27 3.61
CA GLU A 73 -17.31 1.98 4.77
C GLU A 73 -15.79 2.16 4.65
N LEU A 74 -15.04 1.13 4.25
CA LEU A 74 -13.60 1.26 4.00
C LEU A 74 -13.33 2.21 2.83
N LEU A 75 -14.11 2.12 1.75
CA LEU A 75 -13.98 3.00 0.58
C LEU A 75 -14.28 4.47 0.90
N SER A 76 -14.98 4.76 1.99
CA SER A 76 -15.19 6.14 2.45
C SER A 76 -13.94 6.77 3.07
N TYR A 77 -13.01 5.94 3.57
CA TYR A 77 -11.76 6.39 4.21
C TYR A 77 -10.50 6.09 3.39
N ALA A 78 -10.57 5.13 2.46
CA ALA A 78 -9.43 4.65 1.69
C ALA A 78 -9.77 4.57 0.19
N THR A 79 -8.75 4.80 -0.63
CA THR A 79 -8.86 4.62 -2.08
C THR A 79 -8.01 3.45 -2.51
N LEU A 80 -8.56 2.60 -3.38
CA LEU A 80 -7.81 1.51 -4.02
C LEU A 80 -6.93 2.12 -5.11
N ASP A 81 -5.64 2.28 -4.81
CA ASP A 81 -4.64 2.78 -5.76
C ASP A 81 -3.82 1.61 -6.30
N GLN A 82 -4.09 1.22 -7.55
CA GLN A 82 -3.33 0.19 -8.27
C GLN A 82 -2.15 0.77 -9.06
N SER A 83 -2.01 2.11 -9.14
CA SER A 83 -1.08 2.73 -10.08
C SER A 83 0.05 3.51 -9.38
N PRO A 84 1.32 3.22 -9.71
CA PRO A 84 2.46 4.01 -9.23
C PRO A 84 2.43 5.48 -9.69
N LEU A 85 1.62 5.82 -10.70
CA LEU A 85 1.67 7.09 -11.42
C LEU A 85 0.63 8.13 -10.97
N VAL A 86 -0.46 7.70 -10.32
CA VAL A 86 -1.60 8.58 -9.98
C VAL A 86 -1.23 9.59 -8.87
N MET A 87 -0.21 9.30 -8.06
CA MET A 87 0.25 10.23 -7.00
C MET A 87 0.74 11.59 -7.52
N GLY A 88 1.14 11.70 -8.80
CA GLY A 88 1.60 12.96 -9.39
C GLY A 88 0.51 13.80 -10.04
N SER A 89 -0.57 13.19 -10.55
CA SER A 89 -1.54 13.88 -11.41
C SER A 89 -2.67 14.56 -10.63
N THR A 90 -3.07 14.04 -9.48
CA THR A 90 -4.17 14.60 -8.68
C THR A 90 -3.88 16.02 -8.18
N ARG A 91 -2.61 16.43 -8.06
CA ARG A 91 -2.23 17.77 -7.61
C ARG A 91 -1.98 18.79 -8.74
N SER A 92 -1.84 18.36 -9.99
CA SER A 92 -1.69 19.32 -11.11
C SER A 92 -3.02 20.03 -11.44
N ASN A 93 -4.16 19.43 -11.07
CA ASN A 93 -5.48 19.91 -11.49
C ASN A 93 -6.22 20.72 -10.40
N SER A 94 -5.58 20.99 -9.25
CA SER A 94 -6.16 21.78 -8.14
C SER A 94 -5.52 23.17 -7.97
N ARG A 95 -4.88 23.68 -9.03
CA ARG A 95 -4.45 25.08 -9.13
C ARG A 95 -4.96 25.73 -10.42
N LEU A 96 -6.28 25.81 -10.56
CA LEU A 96 -7.00 26.91 -11.22
C LEU A 96 -8.35 27.05 -10.52
#